data_AF-A0A7X8BK99-F1
#
_entry.id   AF-A0A7X8BK99-F1
#
_cell.length_a   1.000
_cell.length_b   1.000
_cell.length_c   1.000
_cell.angle_alpha   90.00
_cell.angle_beta   90.00
_cell.angle_gamma   90.00
#
_symmetry.space_group_name_H-M   'P 1'
#
loop_
_entity.id
_entity.type
_entity.pdbx_description
1 polymer ?
#
loop_
_entity_poly.entity_id
_entity_poly.type
_entity_poly.pdbx_seq_one_letter_code
_entity_poly.pdbx_strand_id
1 'polypeptide(L)'
;MNTVEYLKLGWCELCLNVADLERSLGFYRKLGFNEIEVATDEGWAVLEHANLVLALYRGHIKENLINFRGGDVFKIAEELKSSGLELADEAHIEEDGSAGFTIRDPDGNAIYFNTHPGEGEV
;
A
#
# COMPACT_ATOMS: atom_id res chain seq x y z
N MET A 1 -28.32 9.89 14.16
CA MET A 1 -26.89 10.21 14.05
C MET A 1 -26.59 10.28 12.57
N ASN A 2 -26.21 11.45 12.05
CA ASN A 2 -25.71 11.53 10.68
C ASN A 2 -24.34 10.85 10.68
N THR A 3 -24.26 9.65 10.12
CA THR A 3 -22.98 9.07 9.71
C THR A 3 -22.45 9.97 8.60
N VAL A 4 -21.37 10.70 8.89
CA VAL A 4 -20.54 11.25 7.83
C VAL A 4 -20.02 10.04 7.07
N GLU A 5 -20.41 9.91 5.81
CA GLU A 5 -19.86 8.91 4.92
C GLU A 5 -18.43 9.36 4.61
N TYR A 6 -17.44 8.75 5.27
CA TYR A 6 -16.04 9.03 5.01
C TYR A 6 -15.60 8.23 3.79
N LEU A 7 -14.75 8.83 2.95
CA LEU A 7 -14.12 8.12 1.84
C LEU A 7 -13.37 6.90 2.37
N LYS A 8 -13.75 5.72 1.89
CA LYS A 8 -13.14 4.45 2.29
C LYS A 8 -11.88 4.23 1.45
N LEU A 9 -10.72 4.38 2.07
CA LEU A 9 -9.43 4.17 1.39
C LEU A 9 -9.01 2.69 1.34
N GLY A 10 -9.65 1.83 2.13
CA GLY A 10 -9.20 0.44 2.34
C GLY A 10 -8.37 0.28 3.60
N TRP A 11 -7.53 -0.77 3.68
CA TRP A 11 -6.61 -0.97 4.80
C TRP A 11 -5.22 -0.40 4.50
N CYS A 12 -4.53 0.07 5.52
CA CYS A 12 -3.24 0.73 5.39
C CYS A 12 -2.10 -0.24 5.72
N GLU A 13 -1.06 -0.22 4.89
CA GLU A 13 0.23 -0.84 5.18
C GLU A 13 1.38 0.12 4.84
N LEU A 14 2.51 -0.07 5.53
CA LEU A 14 3.75 0.62 5.18
C LEU A 14 4.58 -0.28 4.27
N CYS A 15 4.99 0.21 3.10
CA CYS A 15 5.84 -0.54 2.18
C CYS A 15 7.26 0.02 2.21
N LEU A 16 8.24 -0.85 2.45
CA LEU A 16 9.65 -0.47 2.50
C LEU A 16 10.44 -1.06 1.33
N ASN A 17 11.19 -0.19 0.66
CA ASN A 17 12.20 -0.60 -0.31
C ASN A 17 13.45 -1.06 0.45
N VAL A 18 13.70 -2.37 0.46
CA VAL A 18 14.82 -2.97 1.19
C VAL A 18 15.87 -3.54 0.24
N ALA A 19 17.14 -3.28 0.53
CA ALA A 19 18.25 -3.78 -0.27
C ALA A 19 18.48 -5.29 -0.11
N ASP A 20 18.22 -5.81 1.09
CA ASP A 20 18.38 -7.22 1.45
C ASP A 20 17.18 -7.66 2.27
N LEU A 21 16.34 -8.51 1.68
CA LEU A 21 15.09 -8.96 2.26
C LEU A 21 15.32 -9.88 3.47
N GLU A 22 16.26 -10.82 3.39
CA GLU A 22 16.55 -11.76 4.48
C GLU A 22 17.11 -11.04 5.70
N ARG A 23 18.03 -10.10 5.48
CA ARG A 23 18.56 -9.26 6.56
C ARG A 23 17.46 -8.42 7.21
N SER A 24 16.55 -7.88 6.41
CA SER A 24 15.42 -7.07 6.90
C SER A 24 14.43 -7.92 7.70
N LEU A 25 14.05 -9.10 7.20
CA LEU A 25 13.23 -10.07 7.93
C LEU A 25 13.85 -10.40 9.28
N GLY A 26 15.15 -10.73 9.31
CA GLY A 26 15.87 -11.00 10.56
C GLY A 26 15.87 -9.83 11.55
N PHE A 27 15.84 -8.59 11.05
CA PHE A 27 15.71 -7.39 11.89
C PHE A 27 14.29 -7.24 12.45
N TYR A 28 13.27 -7.29 11.61
CA TYR A 28 11.87 -7.09 12.04
C TYR A 28 11.35 -8.23 12.93
N ARG A 29 11.80 -9.47 12.70
CA ARG A 29 11.55 -10.60 13.62
C ARG A 29 12.04 -10.30 15.04
N LYS A 30 13.23 -9.70 15.19
CA LYS A 30 13.77 -9.32 16.51
C LYS A 30 12.99 -8.19 17.17
N LEU A 31 12.34 -7.35 16.37
CA LEU A 31 11.45 -6.30 16.83
C LEU A 31 10.05 -6.84 17.23
N GLY A 32 9.78 -8.12 16.97
CA GLY A 32 8.55 -8.82 17.35
C GLY A 32 7.52 -8.94 16.24
N PHE A 33 7.86 -8.59 14.98
CA PHE A 33 6.95 -8.79 13.86
C PHE A 33 6.79 -10.28 13.55
N ASN A 34 5.56 -10.68 13.22
CA ASN A 34 5.22 -12.00 12.71
C ASN A 34 5.07 -11.93 11.18
N GLU A 35 5.41 -13.02 10.50
CA GLU A 35 5.19 -13.17 9.07
C GLU A 35 3.74 -13.53 8.78
N ILE A 36 3.09 -12.76 7.91
CA ILE A 36 1.79 -13.12 7.32
C ILE A 36 2.05 -13.98 6.09
N GLU A 37 2.85 -13.46 5.16
CA GLU A 37 3.16 -14.10 3.89
C GLU A 37 4.56 -13.71 3.42
N VAL A 38 5.32 -14.66 2.90
CA VAL A 38 6.72 -14.46 2.51
C VAL A 38 7.01 -15.21 1.23
N ALA A 39 7.51 -14.47 0.23
CA ALA A 39 8.03 -15.02 -1.01
C ALA A 39 9.42 -14.43 -1.27
N THR A 40 10.42 -14.92 -0.54
CA THR A 40 11.80 -14.41 -0.60
C THR A 40 12.45 -14.57 -1.98
N ASP A 41 12.07 -15.63 -2.71
CA ASP A 41 12.49 -15.88 -4.09
C ASP A 41 11.89 -14.85 -5.06
N GLU A 42 10.65 -14.41 -4.79
CA GLU A 42 10.00 -13.32 -5.53
C GLU A 42 10.41 -11.94 -5.00
N GLY A 43 11.11 -11.86 -3.88
CA GLY A 43 11.66 -10.61 -3.35
C GLY A 43 10.67 -9.75 -2.56
N TRP A 44 9.65 -10.34 -1.94
CA TRP A 44 8.72 -9.62 -1.07
C TRP A 44 8.32 -10.41 0.18
N ALA A 45 7.86 -9.68 1.20
CA ALA A 45 7.31 -10.25 2.44
C ALA A 45 6.31 -9.28 3.09
N VAL A 46 5.24 -9.80 3.67
CA VAL A 46 4.25 -9.05 4.46
C VAL A 46 4.32 -9.52 5.90
N LEU A 47 4.50 -8.56 6.80
CA LEU A 47 4.66 -8.76 8.24
C LEU A 47 3.60 -8.00 9.01
N GLU A 48 3.30 -8.43 10.23
CA GLU A 48 2.46 -7.69 11.17
C GLU A 48 3.08 -7.54 12.55
N HIS A 49 2.74 -6.44 13.21
CA HIS A 49 2.97 -6.25 14.64
C HIS A 49 1.81 -5.44 15.23
N ALA A 50 1.00 -6.09 16.06
CA ALA A 50 -0.24 -5.52 16.58
C ALA A 50 -1.18 -5.05 15.44
N ASN A 51 -1.41 -3.74 15.30
CA ASN A 51 -2.26 -3.17 14.26
C ASN A 51 -1.48 -2.61 13.07
N LEU A 52 -0.17 -2.84 13.01
CA LEU A 52 0.69 -2.38 11.91
C LEU A 52 0.95 -3.53 10.94
N VAL A 53 0.66 -3.30 9.67
CA VAL A 53 1.08 -4.14 8.55
C VAL A 53 2.29 -3.48 7.87
N LEU A 54 3.32 -4.28 7.63
CA LEU A 54 4.58 -3.86 7.03
C LEU A 54 4.92 -4.78 5.86
N ALA A 55 4.93 -4.23 4.65
CA ALA A 55 5.40 -4.93 3.47
C ALA A 55 6.86 -4.56 3.17
N LEU A 56 7.69 -5.56 2.89
CA LEU A 56 9.08 -5.41 2.52
C LEU A 56 9.24 -5.84 1.07
N TYR A 57 9.85 -4.98 0.25
CA TYR A 57 10.05 -5.22 -1.18
C TYR A 57 11.51 -5.03 -1.57
N ARG A 58 12.07 -6.00 -2.27
CA ARG A 58 13.41 -5.93 -2.88
C ARG A 58 13.27 -5.77 -4.40
N GLY A 59 13.42 -4.54 -4.88
CA GLY A 59 13.44 -4.25 -6.31
C GLY A 59 12.06 -4.06 -6.97
N HIS A 60 10.96 -4.16 -6.21
CA HIS A 60 9.60 -3.92 -6.73
C HIS A 60 9.16 -2.47 -6.65
N ILE A 61 9.62 -1.73 -5.63
CA ILE A 61 9.30 -0.31 -5.43
C ILE A 61 10.58 0.52 -5.40
N LYS A 62 10.49 1.79 -5.80
CA LYS A 62 11.65 2.69 -5.92
C LYS A 62 11.93 3.48 -4.65
N GLU A 63 10.92 3.71 -3.82
CA GLU A 63 10.97 4.45 -2.56
C GLU A 63 10.06 3.79 -1.53
N ASN A 64 10.19 4.15 -0.26
CA ASN A 64 9.23 3.75 0.76
C ASN A 64 7.92 4.50 0.50
N LEU A 65 6.79 3.85 0.77
CA LEU A 65 5.48 4.44 0.51
C LEU A 65 4.45 3.96 1.52
N ILE A 66 3.39 4.75 1.67
CA ILE A 66 2.16 4.33 2.35
C ILE A 66 1.28 3.70 1.29
N ASN A 67 0.74 2.51 1.55
CA ASN A 67 -0.17 1.84 0.63
C ASN A 67 -1.53 1.66 1.29
N PHE A 68 -2.57 2.15 0.63
CA PHE A 68 -3.97 1.90 0.96
C PHE A 68 -4.52 0.85 -0.01
N ARG A 69 -4.78 -0.35 0.52
CA ARG A 69 -5.18 -1.52 -0.26
C ARG A 69 -6.67 -1.84 -0.15
N GLY A 70 -7.25 -2.36 -1.23
CA GLY A 70 -8.60 -2.95 -1.25
C GLY A 70 -9.76 -1.95 -1.33
N GLY A 71 -9.47 -0.67 -1.54
CA GLY A 71 -10.49 0.37 -1.79
C GLY A 71 -10.98 0.39 -3.25
N ASP A 72 -12.06 1.12 -3.52
CA ASP A 72 -12.48 1.41 -4.89
C ASP A 72 -11.55 2.49 -5.49
N VAL A 73 -10.49 2.03 -6.14
CA VAL A 73 -9.39 2.87 -6.67
C VAL A 73 -9.91 4.00 -7.55
N PHE A 74 -10.86 3.73 -8.45
CA PHE A 74 -11.37 4.75 -9.38
C PHE A 74 -12.25 5.77 -8.66
N LYS A 75 -13.09 5.33 -7.73
CA LYS A 75 -13.91 6.23 -6.89
C LYS A 75 -13.04 7.10 -6.01
N ILE A 76 -12.03 6.53 -5.34
CA ILE A 76 -11.08 7.28 -4.51
C ILE A 76 -10.38 8.33 -5.37
N ALA A 77 -9.84 7.96 -6.53
CA ALA A 77 -9.17 8.89 -7.42
C ALA A 77 -10.06 10.07 -7.84
N GLU A 78 -11.33 9.81 -8.16
CA GLU A 78 -12.32 10.86 -8.48
C GLU A 78 -12.57 11.79 -7.29
N GLU A 79 -12.82 11.23 -6.10
CA GLU A 79 -13.09 12.01 -4.89
C GLU A 79 -11.89 12.87 -4.47
N LEU A 80 -10.66 12.36 -4.55
CA LEU A 80 -9.45 13.12 -4.25
C LEU A 80 -9.25 14.27 -5.26
N LYS A 81 -9.45 14.01 -6.56
CA LYS A 81 -9.42 15.07 -7.59
C LYS A 81 -10.47 16.15 -7.33
N SER A 82 -11.69 15.75 -6.96
CA SER A 82 -12.77 16.68 -6.62
C SER A 82 -12.45 17.55 -5.39
N SER A 83 -11.59 17.04 -4.51
CA SER A 83 -11.10 17.73 -3.31
C SER A 83 -9.88 18.62 -3.57
N GLY A 84 -9.42 18.73 -4.82
CA GLY A 84 -8.29 19.57 -5.22
C GLY A 84 -6.92 18.94 -5.03
N LEU A 85 -6.85 17.62 -4.82
CA LEU A 85 -5.58 16.88 -4.79
C LEU A 85 -5.17 16.48 -6.21
N GLU A 86 -3.87 16.59 -6.48
CA GLU A 86 -3.28 16.17 -7.75
C GLU A 86 -2.82 14.71 -7.65
N LEU A 87 -3.13 13.93 -8.70
CA LEU A 87 -2.59 12.58 -8.83
C LEU A 87 -1.22 12.64 -9.50
N ALA A 88 -0.25 11.89 -8.98
CA ALA A 88 1.06 11.77 -9.61
C ALA A 88 1.00 10.94 -10.90
N ASP A 89 0.04 10.01 -10.96
CA ASP A 89 -0.34 9.22 -12.13
C ASP A 89 -1.86 8.97 -12.10
N GLU A 90 -2.49 8.82 -13.27
CA GLU A 90 -3.92 8.54 -13.34
C GLU A 90 -4.23 7.11 -12.89
N ALA A 91 -5.41 6.92 -12.30
CA ALA A 91 -5.93 5.60 -11.97
C ALA A 91 -6.01 4.71 -13.21
N HIS A 92 -5.40 3.53 -13.11
CA HIS A 92 -5.26 2.60 -14.22
C HIS A 92 -5.37 1.15 -13.75
N ILE A 93 -5.52 0.25 -14.72
CA ILE A 93 -5.42 -1.20 -14.51
C ILE A 93 -4.00 -1.64 -14.87
N GLU A 94 -3.37 -2.39 -13.97
CA GLU A 94 -2.05 -2.98 -14.13
C GLU A 94 -2.10 -4.29 -14.94
N GLU A 95 -0.94 -4.82 -15.33
CA GLU A 95 -0.85 -6.05 -16.15
C GLU A 95 -1.39 -7.29 -15.43
N ASP A 96 -1.31 -7.33 -14.09
CA ASP A 96 -1.83 -8.42 -13.26
C ASP A 96 -3.34 -8.30 -12.98
N GLY A 97 -3.99 -7.27 -13.52
CA GLY A 97 -5.41 -6.97 -13.34
C GLY A 97 -5.73 -6.16 -12.09
N SER A 98 -4.74 -5.79 -11.27
CA SER A 98 -4.93 -4.86 -10.17
C SER A 98 -5.24 -3.45 -10.68
N ALA A 99 -5.85 -2.63 -9.84
CA ALA A 99 -6.04 -1.21 -10.10
C ALA A 99 -5.14 -0.40 -9.19
N GLY A 100 -4.58 0.72 -9.67
CA GLY A 100 -3.79 1.59 -8.80
C GLY A 100 -3.59 3.03 -9.29
N PHE A 101 -3.18 3.88 -8.35
CA PHE A 101 -2.63 5.22 -8.61
C PHE A 101 -1.82 5.75 -7.42
N THR A 102 -0.98 6.76 -7.67
CA THR A 102 -0.18 7.43 -6.63
C THR A 102 -0.57 8.89 -6.47
N ILE A 103 -0.49 9.41 -5.25
CA ILE A 103 -0.44 10.84 -4.93
C ILE A 103 0.83 11.15 -4.14
N ARG A 104 1.17 12.43 -4.04
CA ARG A 104 2.20 12.92 -3.11
C ARG A 104 1.59 13.87 -2.10
N ASP A 105 1.99 13.71 -0.85
CA ASP A 105 1.64 14.67 0.20
C ASP A 105 2.49 15.96 0.08
N PRO A 106 2.26 16.99 0.91
CA PRO A 106 3.00 18.26 0.83
C PRO A 106 4.52 18.13 1.03
N ASP A 107 4.99 17.07 1.68
CA ASP A 107 6.41 16.80 1.94
C ASP A 107 7.02 15.85 0.89
N GLY A 108 6.23 15.40 -0.08
CA GLY A 108 6.63 14.53 -1.17
C GLY A 108 6.56 13.04 -0.86
N ASN A 109 5.99 12.63 0.28
CA ASN A 109 5.80 11.22 0.61
C ASN A 109 4.84 10.58 -0.38
N ALA A 110 5.23 9.43 -0.94
CA ALA A 110 4.40 8.67 -1.86
C ALA A 110 3.28 7.94 -1.09
N ILE A 111 2.04 8.13 -1.56
CA ILE A 111 0.86 7.41 -1.08
C ILE A 111 0.26 6.68 -2.28
N TYR A 112 0.28 5.36 -2.21
CA TYR A 112 -0.24 4.46 -3.22
C TYR A 112 -1.62 3.94 -2.83
N PHE A 113 -2.53 3.87 -3.80
CA PHE A 113 -3.83 3.25 -3.64
C PHE A 113 -3.89 2.08 -4.62
N ASN A 114 -4.17 0.87 -4.13
CA ASN A 114 -4.13 -0.33 -4.95
C ASN A 114 -5.20 -1.34 -4.56
N THR A 115 -5.72 -2.09 -5.53
CA THR A 115 -6.63 -3.20 -5.26
C THR A 115 -6.31 -4.34 -6.22
N HIS A 116 -5.89 -5.48 -5.68
CA HIS A 116 -5.65 -6.70 -6.45
C HIS A 116 -6.97 -7.43 -6.76
N PRO A 117 -7.10 -8.16 -7.87
CA PRO A 117 -8.28 -8.97 -8.14
C PRO A 117 -8.55 -9.98 -7.02
N GLY A 118 -9.73 -9.91 -6.40
CA GLY A 118 -10.12 -10.77 -5.27
C GLY A 118 -10.00 -10.08 -3.92
N GLU A 119 -9.35 -8.92 -3.85
CA GLU A 119 -9.53 -7.96 -2.77
C GLU A 119 -10.85 -7.18 -3.00
N GLY A 120 -11.51 -6.75 -1.94
CA GLY A 120 -12.73 -5.94 -2.00
C GLY A 120 -13.00 -5.26 -0.66
N GLU A 121 -13.93 -4.30 -0.63
CA GLU A 121 -14.26 -3.55 0.59
C GLU A 121 -14.58 -4.52 1.74
N VAL A 122 -13.68 -4.60 2.73
CA VAL A 122 -13.92 -5.22 4.04
C VAL A 122 -14.71 -4.29 4.94
#